data_AF-A0A075HRA1-F1
#
_entry.id   AF-A0A075HRA1-F1
#
_cell.length_a   1.000
_cell.length_b   1.000
_cell.length_c   1.000
_cell.angle_alpha   90.00
_cell.angle_beta   90.00
_cell.angle_gamma   90.00
#
_symmetry.space_group_name_H-M   'P 1'
#
loop_
_entity.id
_entity.type
_entity.pdbx_description
1 polymer ?
#
loop_
_entity_poly.entity_id
_entity_poly.type
_entity_poly.pdbx_seq_one_letter_code
_entity_poly.pdbx_strand_id
1 'polypeptide(L)'
;MNRNDREDNNHQPKKKNRNRNQGGNKRRSKSGRTGGGQNSQSAARIEEAKERAEARFSVNPKPLGFPDEFEPPNEVSIQWNTKPVKQRTERQACDLVMIPGEWGFLDDEAVDGIGERLEKHNMSVDQGLSLRKALMQEKAVYGHYKMMNKSNTFLKRYENGESVLQLSRRFDFPPVAIFRAILTARGWSKVKIRDSLRAPDKRLTKRDADEFREAEEKDRVTNVDQGETAVRADLFEVVLGNYLDTLGIKYRRQEELLKEQQKEHGRPLNTPDFLIMDDLKINGKSVAWIDAKNFYGANVSFAKKKTKKQMNRYIDEWGAGAIVYRHGFCEGMKIPGVLMLDETPLDITIMYDE
;
A
#
# COMPACT_ATOMS: atom_id res chain seq x y z
N MET A 1 28.42 2.45 12.16
CA MET A 1 28.47 0.97 12.21
C MET A 1 28.09 0.43 10.84
N ASN A 2 28.98 -0.42 10.31
CA ASN A 2 29.08 -0.82 8.91
C ASN A 2 27.81 -1.50 8.35
N ARG A 3 27.37 -1.06 7.17
CA ARG A 3 26.51 -1.83 6.27
C ARG A 3 27.31 -2.10 5.00
N ASN A 4 28.09 -3.16 5.06
CA ASN A 4 28.84 -3.71 3.94
C ASN A 4 27.97 -4.71 3.15
N ASP A 5 28.20 -4.67 1.85
CA ASP A 5 28.18 -5.79 0.90
C ASP A 5 26.83 -6.40 0.50
N ARG A 6 26.26 -5.82 -0.57
CA ARG A 6 25.53 -6.59 -1.59
C ARG A 6 26.15 -6.31 -2.96
N GLU A 7 27.03 -7.21 -3.39
CA GLU A 7 27.54 -7.29 -4.75
C GLU A 7 26.47 -7.94 -5.66
N ASP A 8 25.78 -7.14 -6.46
CA ASP A 8 24.91 -7.66 -7.53
C ASP A 8 25.76 -7.89 -8.79
N ASN A 9 26.34 -9.08 -8.90
CA ASN A 9 26.89 -9.60 -10.15
C ASN A 9 25.75 -10.14 -11.03
N ASN A 10 25.32 -9.37 -12.04
CA ASN A 10 24.53 -9.93 -13.13
C ASN A 10 24.95 -9.37 -14.49
N HIS A 11 26.00 -9.97 -15.04
CA HIS A 11 26.41 -9.86 -16.43
C HIS A 11 25.70 -10.95 -17.24
N GLN A 12 24.75 -10.58 -18.10
CA GLN A 12 24.42 -11.39 -19.28
C GLN A 12 24.18 -10.51 -20.53
N PRO A 13 24.61 -10.98 -21.71
CA PRO A 13 24.87 -10.11 -22.86
C PRO A 13 23.62 -9.76 -23.69
N LYS A 14 23.67 -8.55 -24.25
CA LYS A 14 22.70 -7.97 -25.19
C LYS A 14 22.56 -8.82 -26.46
N LYS A 15 21.37 -9.35 -26.73
CA LYS A 15 20.98 -9.80 -28.09
C LYS A 15 20.20 -8.68 -28.80
N LYS A 16 20.82 -8.15 -29.86
CA LYS A 16 20.19 -7.36 -30.92
C LYS A 16 19.05 -8.17 -31.53
N ASN A 17 17.87 -7.58 -31.71
CA ASN A 17 16.99 -8.03 -32.78
C ASN A 17 16.25 -6.87 -33.46
N ARG A 18 16.28 -6.96 -34.78
CA ARG A 18 15.95 -5.94 -35.78
C ARG A 18 14.43 -5.75 -35.93
N ASN A 19 14.06 -4.51 -36.24
CA ASN A 19 12.78 -4.11 -36.82
C ASN A 19 12.31 -5.06 -37.93
N ARG A 20 11.04 -5.49 -37.86
CA ARG A 20 10.20 -5.74 -39.04
C ARG A 20 8.77 -5.27 -38.76
N ASN A 21 8.44 -4.15 -39.40
CA ASN A 21 7.08 -3.69 -39.67
C ASN A 21 6.37 -4.76 -40.52
N GLN A 22 5.23 -5.27 -40.07
CA GLN A 22 4.17 -5.77 -40.95
C GLN A 22 2.81 -5.44 -40.33
N GLY A 23 2.02 -4.68 -41.09
CA GLY A 23 0.67 -4.26 -40.73
C GLY A 23 -0.29 -5.44 -40.68
N GLY A 24 -1.09 -5.49 -39.62
CA GLY A 24 -2.21 -6.43 -39.46
C GLY A 24 -3.45 -5.66 -39.07
N ASN A 25 -4.35 -5.49 -40.02
CA ASN A 25 -5.63 -4.80 -39.91
C ASN A 25 -6.56 -5.57 -38.94
N LYS A 26 -6.53 -5.26 -37.64
CA LYS A 26 -7.45 -5.86 -36.65
C LYS A 26 -8.73 -5.04 -36.55
N ARG A 27 -9.79 -5.59 -37.17
CA ARG A 27 -11.19 -5.19 -37.03
C ARG A 27 -11.53 -4.98 -35.54
N ARG A 28 -11.96 -3.77 -35.20
CA ARG A 28 -12.57 -3.44 -33.90
C ARG A 28 -13.87 -4.22 -33.74
N SER A 29 -13.85 -5.31 -32.96
CA SER A 29 -15.09 -5.86 -32.40
C SER A 29 -15.56 -4.92 -31.30
N LYS A 30 -16.77 -4.37 -31.48
CA LYS A 30 -17.53 -3.72 -30.41
C LYS A 30 -17.82 -4.78 -29.34
N SER A 31 -17.08 -4.79 -28.23
CA SER A 31 -17.48 -5.55 -27.06
C SER A 31 -18.66 -4.85 -26.39
N GLY A 32 -19.84 -5.44 -26.58
CA GLY A 32 -21.02 -5.13 -25.81
C GLY A 32 -20.79 -5.39 -24.31
N ARG A 33 -21.43 -4.55 -23.50
CA ARG A 33 -21.55 -4.68 -22.03
C ARG A 33 -21.83 -6.13 -21.61
N THR A 34 -20.86 -6.79 -20.98
CA THR A 34 -21.07 -8.01 -20.20
C THR A 34 -20.81 -7.71 -18.73
N GLY A 35 -21.82 -7.17 -18.04
CA GLY A 35 -21.81 -7.00 -16.58
C GLY A 35 -21.95 -8.30 -15.79
N GLY A 36 -22.25 -9.43 -16.45
CA GLY A 36 -22.50 -10.72 -15.79
C GLY A 36 -21.25 -11.55 -15.46
N GLY A 37 -20.16 -11.44 -16.23
CA GLY A 37 -19.01 -12.33 -16.10
C GLY A 37 -18.07 -12.01 -14.92
N GLN A 38 -18.02 -10.75 -14.47
CA GLN A 38 -17.17 -10.37 -13.34
C GLN A 38 -17.75 -10.82 -11.99
N ASN A 39 -19.07 -10.84 -11.86
CA ASN A 39 -19.73 -11.29 -10.63
C ASN A 39 -19.63 -12.81 -10.44
N SER A 40 -19.75 -13.60 -11.51
CA SER A 40 -19.61 -15.06 -11.42
C SER A 40 -18.19 -15.50 -11.08
N GLN A 41 -17.18 -14.87 -11.69
CA GLN A 41 -15.77 -15.11 -11.35
C GLN A 41 -15.43 -14.72 -9.91
N SER A 42 -16.00 -13.61 -9.42
CA SER A 42 -15.81 -13.21 -8.03
C SER A 42 -16.46 -14.19 -7.05
N ALA A 43 -17.63 -14.73 -7.37
CA ALA A 43 -18.31 -15.72 -6.52
C ALA A 43 -17.54 -17.03 -6.47
N ALA A 44 -17.10 -17.55 -7.62
CA ALA A 44 -16.28 -18.75 -7.69
C ALA A 44 -14.99 -18.61 -6.88
N ARG A 45 -14.33 -17.44 -6.96
CA ARG A 45 -13.13 -17.15 -6.17
C ARG A 45 -13.39 -17.09 -4.66
N ILE A 46 -14.57 -16.61 -4.25
CA ILE A 46 -14.94 -16.58 -2.83
C ILE A 46 -15.13 -18.00 -2.31
N GLU A 47 -15.84 -18.85 -3.04
CA GLU A 47 -16.05 -20.24 -2.62
C GLU A 47 -14.73 -21.02 -2.59
N GLU A 48 -13.91 -20.89 -3.62
CA GLU A 48 -12.57 -21.51 -3.68
C GLU A 48 -11.68 -21.08 -2.50
N ALA A 49 -11.73 -19.80 -2.12
CA ALA A 49 -11.00 -19.28 -0.97
C ALA A 49 -11.51 -19.89 0.35
N LYS A 50 -12.83 -20.03 0.50
CA LYS A 50 -13.46 -20.62 1.68
C LYS A 50 -13.12 -22.11 1.80
N GLU A 51 -13.31 -22.89 0.74
CA GLU A 51 -12.98 -24.32 0.72
C GLU A 51 -11.52 -24.56 1.06
N ARG A 52 -10.61 -23.74 0.52
CA ARG A 52 -9.18 -23.81 0.85
C ARG A 52 -8.91 -23.49 2.33
N ALA A 53 -9.58 -22.48 2.89
CA ALA A 53 -9.43 -22.15 4.31
C ALA A 53 -9.87 -23.29 5.22
N GLU A 54 -10.95 -24.00 4.86
CA GLU A 54 -11.47 -25.13 5.65
C GLU A 54 -10.59 -26.38 5.49
N ALA A 55 -10.11 -26.65 4.27
CA ALA A 55 -9.28 -27.82 3.98
C ALA A 55 -7.83 -27.71 4.48
N ARG A 56 -7.36 -26.51 4.88
CA ARG A 56 -5.93 -26.25 5.19
C ARG A 56 -5.34 -27.15 6.28
N PHE A 57 -6.16 -27.68 7.18
CA PHE A 57 -5.74 -28.56 8.27
C PHE A 57 -5.50 -30.01 7.85
N SER A 58 -6.10 -30.47 6.75
CA SER A 58 -6.07 -31.86 6.28
C SER A 58 -5.28 -32.06 4.98
N VAL A 59 -4.88 -30.98 4.31
CA VAL A 59 -4.10 -31.03 3.07
C VAL A 59 -2.65 -31.46 3.33
N ASN A 60 -2.11 -32.28 2.42
CA ASN A 60 -0.72 -32.72 2.40
C ASN A 60 -0.11 -32.45 1.01
N PRO A 61 1.04 -31.75 0.87
CA PRO A 61 1.87 -31.17 1.94
C PRO A 61 1.14 -30.06 2.71
N LYS A 62 1.54 -29.88 3.97
CA LYS A 62 0.98 -28.82 4.83
C LYS A 62 1.22 -27.43 4.22
N PRO A 63 0.30 -26.48 4.40
CA PRO A 63 0.49 -25.10 3.97
C PRO A 63 1.70 -24.45 4.65
N LEU A 64 2.29 -23.45 4.01
CA LEU A 64 3.42 -22.70 4.54
C LEU A 64 3.15 -22.18 5.96
N GLY A 65 4.10 -22.35 6.88
CA GLY A 65 3.97 -21.87 8.25
C GLY A 65 3.17 -22.79 9.19
N PHE A 66 2.65 -23.93 8.71
CA PHE A 66 2.14 -24.96 9.61
C PHE A 66 3.30 -25.80 10.15
N PRO A 67 3.36 -26.05 11.46
CA PRO A 67 4.36 -26.95 12.02
C PRO A 67 4.07 -28.41 11.66
N ASP A 68 5.10 -29.26 11.72
CA ASP A 68 5.01 -30.70 11.48
C ASP A 68 4.05 -31.40 12.44
N GLU A 69 3.91 -30.88 13.66
CA GLU A 69 2.95 -31.33 14.67
C GLU A 69 2.25 -30.11 15.27
N PHE A 70 0.92 -30.15 15.36
CA PHE A 70 0.11 -29.14 16.04
C PHE A 70 -1.11 -29.79 16.67
N GLU A 71 -1.63 -29.15 17.71
CA GLU A 71 -2.90 -29.53 18.31
C GLU A 71 -4.05 -29.40 17.31
N PRO A 72 -5.08 -30.26 17.37
CA PRO A 72 -6.28 -30.07 16.57
C PRO A 72 -6.87 -28.64 16.71
N PRO A 73 -7.39 -28.07 15.62
CA PRO A 73 -7.97 -26.73 15.63
C PRO A 73 -9.24 -26.72 16.48
N ASN A 74 -9.42 -25.67 17.28
CA ASN A 74 -10.70 -25.40 17.92
C ASN A 74 -11.67 -24.78 16.90
N GLU A 75 -12.96 -25.05 17.03
CA GLU A 75 -13.98 -24.30 16.30
C GLU A 75 -14.31 -23.01 17.06
N VAL A 76 -14.01 -21.86 16.44
CA VAL A 76 -14.23 -20.54 17.05
C VAL A 76 -15.10 -19.69 16.13
N SER A 77 -16.20 -19.16 16.64
CA SER A 77 -17.10 -18.27 15.89
C SER A 77 -17.33 -16.97 16.64
N ILE A 78 -17.01 -15.84 16.00
CA ILE A 78 -17.16 -14.51 16.60
C ILE A 78 -17.96 -13.57 15.69
N GLN A 79 -18.59 -12.58 16.32
CA GLN A 79 -19.19 -11.44 15.62
C GLN A 79 -18.24 -10.25 15.72
N TRP A 80 -18.00 -9.59 14.58
CA TRP A 80 -17.15 -8.41 14.47
C TRP A 80 -17.93 -7.30 13.77
N ASN A 81 -18.51 -6.41 14.58
CA ASN A 81 -19.25 -5.28 14.07
C ASN A 81 -18.30 -4.27 13.42
N THR A 82 -18.70 -3.70 12.29
CA THR A 82 -17.92 -2.69 11.55
C THR A 82 -18.80 -1.50 11.19
N LYS A 83 -18.17 -0.35 10.98
CA LYS A 83 -18.82 0.90 10.58
C LYS A 83 -18.10 1.50 9.35
N PRO A 84 -18.16 0.84 8.18
CA PRO A 84 -17.46 1.31 7.00
C PRO A 84 -17.98 2.67 6.54
N VAL A 85 -17.07 3.50 6.01
CA VAL A 85 -17.41 4.75 5.35
C VAL A 85 -18.12 4.42 4.03
N LYS A 86 -19.29 5.01 3.80
CA LYS A 86 -20.06 4.79 2.56
C LYS A 86 -19.22 5.19 1.34
N GLN A 87 -19.31 4.42 0.25
CA GLN A 87 -18.54 4.72 -0.97
C GLN A 87 -18.82 6.13 -1.52
N ARG A 88 -20.06 6.62 -1.42
CA ARG A 88 -20.43 7.97 -1.84
C ARG A 88 -19.72 9.04 -0.99
N THR A 89 -19.63 8.80 0.32
CA THR A 89 -18.96 9.68 1.27
C THR A 89 -17.49 9.81 0.93
N GLU A 90 -16.77 8.70 0.78
CA GLU A 90 -15.34 8.74 0.40
C GLU A 90 -15.13 9.48 -0.93
N ARG A 91 -15.98 9.23 -1.93
CA ARG A 91 -15.88 9.90 -3.23
C ARG A 91 -15.99 11.42 -3.11
N GLN A 92 -16.86 11.91 -2.23
CA GLN A 92 -16.98 13.34 -1.96
C GLN A 92 -15.75 13.86 -1.21
N ALA A 93 -15.26 13.10 -0.24
CA ALA A 93 -14.07 13.45 0.53
C ALA A 93 -12.79 13.54 -0.33
N CYS A 94 -12.68 12.79 -1.43
CA CYS A 94 -11.51 12.83 -2.31
C CYS A 94 -11.13 14.25 -2.76
N ASP A 95 -12.10 15.08 -3.12
CA ASP A 95 -11.85 16.45 -3.57
C ASP A 95 -11.59 17.40 -2.39
N LEU A 96 -12.14 17.10 -1.20
CA LEU A 96 -12.00 17.92 0.01
C LEU A 96 -10.61 17.81 0.64
N VAL A 97 -9.99 16.62 0.55
CA VAL A 97 -8.69 16.35 1.15
C VAL A 97 -7.52 16.69 0.22
N MET A 98 -7.80 17.07 -1.03
CA MET A 98 -6.78 17.34 -2.04
C MET A 98 -6.59 18.84 -2.29
N ILE A 99 -5.44 19.37 -1.87
CA ILE A 99 -5.00 20.73 -2.20
C ILE A 99 -4.05 20.67 -3.42
N PRO A 100 -4.39 21.29 -4.57
CA PRO A 100 -3.53 21.30 -5.76
C PRO A 100 -2.17 21.95 -5.48
N GLY A 101 -1.09 21.36 -5.99
CA GLY A 101 0.26 21.88 -5.82
C GLY A 101 0.89 21.65 -4.44
N GLU A 102 0.10 21.23 -3.45
CA GLU A 102 0.60 20.95 -2.09
C GLU A 102 0.88 19.46 -1.92
N TRP A 103 2.17 19.14 -1.81
CA TRP A 103 2.71 17.78 -1.74
C TRP A 103 3.37 17.43 -0.39
N GLY A 104 3.53 18.42 0.48
CA GLY A 104 4.22 18.31 1.77
C GLY A 104 3.29 18.03 2.95
N PHE A 105 3.82 18.26 4.14
CA PHE A 105 3.02 18.33 5.37
C PHE A 105 2.01 19.46 5.28
N LEU A 106 0.85 19.23 5.86
CA LEU A 106 -0.14 20.26 6.09
C LEU A 106 0.16 20.88 7.45
N ASP A 107 0.08 22.20 7.53
CA ASP A 107 0.05 22.90 8.81
C ASP A 107 -1.28 22.66 9.53
N ASP A 108 -1.33 23.01 10.81
CA ASP A 108 -2.51 22.79 11.66
C ASP A 108 -3.76 23.47 11.07
N GLU A 109 -3.62 24.67 10.51
CA GLU A 109 -4.72 25.40 9.85
C GLU A 109 -5.27 24.63 8.64
N ALA A 110 -4.41 24.05 7.80
CA ALA A 110 -4.87 23.23 6.67
C ALA A 110 -5.46 21.88 7.12
N VAL A 111 -4.98 21.31 8.23
CA VAL A 111 -5.55 20.10 8.83
C VAL A 111 -6.94 20.39 9.39
N ASP A 112 -7.10 21.47 10.16
CA ASP A 112 -8.38 21.91 10.71
C ASP A 112 -9.39 22.21 9.60
N GLY A 113 -8.96 22.93 8.57
CA GLY A 113 -9.80 23.20 7.39
C GLY A 113 -10.18 21.93 6.62
N ILE A 114 -9.37 20.86 6.64
CA ILE A 114 -9.81 19.55 6.14
C ILE A 114 -10.85 18.94 7.08
N GLY A 115 -10.64 19.00 8.40
CA GLY A 115 -11.57 18.48 9.39
C GLY A 115 -12.96 19.07 9.30
N GLU A 116 -13.07 20.40 9.26
CA GLU A 116 -14.36 21.11 9.10
C GLU A 116 -15.10 20.71 7.82
N ARG A 117 -14.36 20.48 6.73
CA ARG A 117 -14.95 20.03 5.46
C ARG A 117 -15.44 18.59 5.54
N LEU A 118 -14.75 17.72 6.28
CA LEU A 118 -15.08 16.30 6.41
C LEU A 118 -16.19 16.02 7.44
N GLU A 119 -16.36 16.88 8.44
CA GLU A 119 -17.39 16.72 9.48
C GLU A 119 -18.78 16.54 8.88
N LYS A 120 -19.12 17.33 7.85
CA LYS A 120 -20.38 17.25 7.09
C LYS A 120 -20.60 15.92 6.37
N HIS A 121 -19.56 15.12 6.25
CA HIS A 121 -19.54 13.85 5.53
C HIS A 121 -19.40 12.63 6.46
N ASN A 122 -19.35 12.82 7.79
CA ASN A 122 -19.18 11.74 8.78
C ASN A 122 -17.90 10.93 8.52
N MET A 123 -16.79 11.64 8.31
CA MET A 123 -15.45 11.09 8.12
C MET A 123 -14.50 11.84 9.05
N SER A 124 -13.63 11.14 9.77
CA SER A 124 -12.68 11.77 10.70
C SER A 124 -11.51 12.43 9.96
N VAL A 125 -10.80 13.32 10.65
CA VAL A 125 -9.58 13.95 10.13
C VAL A 125 -8.53 12.89 9.76
N ASP A 126 -8.30 11.90 10.63
CA ASP A 126 -7.35 10.81 10.37
C ASP A 126 -7.70 10.00 9.13
N GLN A 127 -8.99 9.67 8.96
CA GLN A 127 -9.48 9.02 7.74
C GLN A 127 -9.20 9.88 6.51
N GLY A 128 -9.46 11.18 6.61
CA GLY A 128 -9.18 12.16 5.56
C GLY A 128 -7.71 12.29 5.19
N LEU A 129 -6.82 12.42 6.18
CA LEU A 129 -5.37 12.51 5.99
C LEU A 129 -4.80 11.20 5.41
N SER A 130 -5.33 10.06 5.83
CA SER A 130 -4.98 8.75 5.29
C SER A 130 -5.46 8.59 3.83
N LEU A 131 -6.70 9.01 3.51
CA LEU A 131 -7.22 9.08 2.15
C LEU A 131 -6.37 10.00 1.26
N ARG A 132 -6.01 11.19 1.76
CA ARG A 132 -5.11 12.14 1.08
C ARG A 132 -3.78 11.47 0.73
N LYS A 133 -3.15 10.78 1.68
CA LYS A 133 -1.89 10.04 1.44
C LYS A 133 -2.05 9.03 0.30
N ALA A 134 -3.13 8.25 0.29
CA ALA A 134 -3.40 7.29 -0.77
C ALA A 134 -3.62 7.95 -2.15
N LEU A 135 -4.38 9.05 -2.20
CA LEU A 135 -4.64 9.82 -3.43
C LEU A 135 -3.38 10.48 -3.98
N MET A 136 -2.55 11.05 -3.12
CA MET A 136 -1.28 11.67 -3.52
C MET A 136 -0.31 10.64 -4.10
N GLN A 137 -0.21 9.45 -3.49
CA GLN A 137 0.57 8.35 -4.04
C GLN A 137 0.06 7.92 -5.42
N GLU A 138 -1.26 7.74 -5.58
CA GLU A 138 -1.86 7.39 -6.86
C GLU A 138 -1.58 8.44 -7.94
N LYS A 139 -1.78 9.72 -7.60
CA LYS A 139 -1.55 10.86 -8.49
C LYS A 139 -0.09 10.95 -8.93
N ALA A 140 0.87 10.73 -8.02
CA ALA A 140 2.29 10.70 -8.35
C ALA A 140 2.64 9.54 -9.30
N VAL A 141 2.15 8.33 -9.02
CA VAL A 141 2.44 7.13 -9.81
C VAL A 141 1.84 7.22 -11.21
N TYR A 142 0.54 7.54 -11.32
CA TYR A 142 -0.14 7.62 -12.62
C TYR A 142 0.20 8.90 -13.38
N GLY A 143 0.60 9.97 -12.69
CA GLY A 143 1.05 11.22 -13.29
C GLY A 143 2.48 11.20 -13.84
N HIS A 144 3.33 10.24 -13.43
CA HIS A 144 4.76 10.21 -13.74
C HIS A 144 5.08 10.32 -15.24
N TYR A 145 4.36 9.59 -16.11
CA TYR A 145 4.61 9.67 -17.56
C TYR A 145 4.29 11.05 -18.13
N LYS A 146 3.15 11.62 -17.74
CA LYS A 146 2.74 12.98 -18.14
C LYS A 146 3.74 14.03 -17.66
N MET A 147 4.27 13.86 -16.45
CA MET A 147 5.32 14.71 -15.87
C MET A 147 6.61 14.59 -16.69
N MET A 148 7.09 13.37 -16.96
CA MET A 148 8.34 13.16 -17.69
C MET A 148 8.31 13.71 -19.11
N ASN A 149 7.16 13.72 -19.78
CA ASN A 149 7.00 14.37 -21.09
C ASN A 149 7.22 15.90 -21.04
N LYS A 150 7.21 16.50 -19.84
CA LYS A 150 7.46 17.93 -19.61
C LYS A 150 8.87 18.21 -19.06
N SER A 151 9.74 17.21 -18.93
CA SER A 151 11.08 17.35 -18.33
C SER A 151 11.91 18.48 -18.94
N ASN A 152 11.93 18.61 -20.27
CA ASN A 152 12.61 19.70 -20.98
C ASN A 152 12.01 21.09 -20.66
N THR A 153 10.69 21.15 -20.43
CA THR A 153 10.02 22.40 -20.00
C THR A 153 10.45 22.78 -18.59
N PHE A 154 10.52 21.80 -17.68
CA PHE A 154 11.00 22.04 -16.31
C PHE A 154 12.44 22.51 -16.30
N LEU A 155 13.32 21.85 -17.05
CA LEU A 155 14.72 22.26 -17.20
C LEU A 155 14.81 23.71 -17.68
N LYS A 156 14.16 24.06 -18.79
CA LYS A 156 14.21 25.42 -19.34
C LYS A 156 13.76 26.48 -18.33
N ARG A 157 12.69 26.22 -17.58
CA ARG A 157 12.17 27.14 -16.57
C ARG A 157 13.08 27.25 -15.34
N TYR A 158 13.64 26.13 -14.91
CA TYR A 158 14.59 26.07 -13.80
C TYR A 158 15.88 26.84 -14.13
N GLU A 159 16.44 26.67 -15.33
CA GLU A 159 17.60 27.45 -15.79
C GLU A 159 17.27 28.95 -15.90
N ASN A 160 16.01 29.31 -16.19
CA ASN A 160 15.53 30.69 -16.21
C ASN A 160 15.18 31.25 -14.81
N GLY A 161 15.51 30.53 -13.72
CA GLY A 161 15.40 31.03 -12.36
C GLY A 161 14.15 30.61 -11.58
N GLU A 162 13.23 29.83 -12.17
CA GLU A 162 12.14 29.24 -11.38
C GLU A 162 12.68 28.17 -10.41
N SER A 163 12.15 28.13 -9.18
CA SER A 163 12.51 27.10 -8.20
C SER A 163 11.74 25.79 -8.42
N VAL A 164 12.23 24.69 -7.85
CA VAL A 164 11.58 23.37 -7.90
C VAL A 164 10.19 23.43 -7.28
N LEU A 165 10.02 24.16 -6.17
CA LEU A 165 8.72 24.32 -5.50
C LEU A 165 7.73 25.14 -6.35
N GLN A 166 8.19 26.20 -7.03
CA GLN A 166 7.35 26.95 -7.95
C GLN A 166 6.87 26.08 -9.11
N LEU A 167 7.76 25.25 -9.66
CA LEU A 167 7.41 24.28 -10.71
C LEU A 167 6.44 23.21 -10.20
N SER A 168 6.67 22.69 -9.01
CA SER A 168 5.79 21.70 -8.36
C SER A 168 4.37 22.24 -8.19
N ARG A 169 4.22 23.46 -7.62
CA ARG A 169 2.91 24.11 -7.45
C ARG A 169 2.22 24.39 -8.78
N ARG A 170 2.98 24.91 -9.77
CA ARG A 170 2.44 25.28 -11.08
C ARG A 170 1.97 24.08 -11.90
N PHE A 171 2.75 23.01 -11.91
CA PHE A 171 2.47 21.83 -12.73
C PHE A 171 1.81 20.69 -11.97
N ASP A 172 1.65 20.86 -10.66
CA ASP A 172 0.97 19.96 -9.75
C ASP A 172 1.56 18.53 -9.77
N PHE A 173 2.88 18.47 -9.53
CA PHE A 173 3.67 17.24 -9.42
C PHE A 173 4.58 17.28 -8.18
N PRO A 174 4.97 16.13 -7.60
CA PRO A 174 5.82 16.09 -6.41
C PRO A 174 7.16 16.83 -6.64
N PRO A 175 7.60 17.70 -5.71
CA PRO A 175 8.84 18.48 -5.85
C PRO A 175 10.08 17.64 -6.19
N VAL A 176 10.30 16.52 -5.49
CA VAL A 176 11.46 15.66 -5.73
C VAL A 176 11.35 14.98 -7.10
N ALA A 177 10.13 14.67 -7.54
CA ALA A 177 9.90 14.11 -8.87
C ALA A 177 10.18 15.13 -9.99
N ILE A 178 9.83 16.41 -9.79
CA ILE A 178 10.21 17.52 -10.69
C ILE A 178 11.73 17.64 -10.75
N PHE A 179 12.41 17.66 -9.60
CA PHE A 179 13.86 17.79 -9.57
C PHE A 179 14.56 16.63 -10.29
N ARG A 180 14.10 15.38 -10.07
CA ARG A 180 14.58 14.21 -10.82
C ARG A 180 14.34 14.34 -12.33
N ALA A 181 13.21 14.92 -12.75
CA ALA A 181 12.92 15.17 -14.16
C ALA A 181 13.86 16.22 -14.77
N ILE A 182 14.20 17.29 -14.03
CA ILE A 182 15.19 18.30 -14.45
C ILE A 182 16.55 17.63 -14.67
N LEU A 183 17.04 16.84 -13.70
CA LEU A 183 18.32 16.14 -13.82
C LEU A 183 18.31 15.12 -14.97
N THR A 184 17.17 14.45 -15.20
CA THR A 184 17.00 13.54 -16.35
C THR A 184 17.09 14.30 -17.68
N ALA A 185 16.47 15.48 -17.79
CA ALA A 185 16.55 16.32 -18.99
C ALA A 185 17.96 16.87 -19.23
N ARG A 186 18.78 17.04 -18.18
CA ARG A 186 20.23 17.31 -18.29
C ARG A 186 21.06 16.11 -18.77
N GLY A 187 20.43 14.98 -19.08
CA GLY A 187 21.08 13.77 -19.58
C GLY A 187 21.67 12.88 -18.47
N TRP A 188 21.31 13.08 -17.20
CA TRP A 188 21.83 12.24 -16.12
C TRP A 188 21.17 10.87 -16.13
N SER A 189 21.96 9.83 -15.84
CA SER A 189 21.44 8.47 -15.65
C SER A 189 20.70 8.35 -14.31
N LYS A 190 19.76 7.39 -14.22
CA LYS A 190 19.03 7.09 -12.97
C LYS A 190 19.96 6.80 -11.79
N VAL A 191 21.08 6.11 -12.06
CA VAL A 191 22.11 5.77 -11.08
C VAL A 191 22.81 7.04 -10.59
N LYS A 192 23.27 7.90 -11.52
CA LYS A 192 23.91 9.17 -11.17
C LYS A 192 22.97 10.04 -10.33
N ILE A 193 21.70 10.16 -10.73
CA ILE A 193 20.69 10.92 -9.97
C ILE A 193 20.58 10.36 -8.56
N ARG A 194 20.27 9.06 -8.41
CA ARG A 194 20.12 8.41 -7.10
C ARG A 194 21.33 8.67 -6.20
N ASP A 195 22.54 8.46 -6.70
CA ASP A 195 23.75 8.58 -5.89
C ASP A 195 24.07 10.05 -5.55
N SER A 196 23.68 11.00 -6.42
CA SER A 196 23.85 12.43 -6.15
C SER A 196 22.86 12.93 -5.10
N LEU A 197 21.60 12.47 -5.13
CA LEU A 197 20.60 12.83 -4.12
C LEU A 197 20.90 12.22 -2.73
N ARG A 198 21.69 11.15 -2.66
CA ARG A 198 22.17 10.58 -1.37
C ARG A 198 23.30 11.40 -0.74
N ALA A 199 23.99 12.22 -1.52
CA ALA A 199 25.11 13.05 -1.06
C ALA A 199 25.06 14.41 -1.77
N PRO A 200 23.98 15.20 -1.58
CA PRO A 200 23.70 16.38 -2.38
C PRO A 200 24.84 17.40 -2.28
N ASP A 201 25.36 17.67 -1.10
CA ASP A 201 26.43 18.66 -0.87
C ASP A 201 27.75 18.32 -1.58
N LYS A 202 27.98 17.03 -1.86
CA LYS A 202 29.22 16.54 -2.49
C LYS A 202 29.08 16.39 -4.01
N ARG A 203 27.85 16.22 -4.52
CA ARG A 203 27.60 15.74 -5.89
C ARG A 203 26.68 16.65 -6.72
N LEU A 204 26.09 17.66 -6.11
CA LEU A 204 25.28 18.67 -6.77
C LEU A 204 25.98 20.04 -6.71
N THR A 205 25.54 20.96 -7.58
CA THR A 205 25.90 22.37 -7.42
C THR A 205 25.24 22.93 -6.15
N LYS A 206 25.73 24.05 -5.61
CA LYS A 206 25.12 24.69 -4.43
C LYS A 206 23.62 24.92 -4.62
N ARG A 207 23.22 25.52 -5.75
CA ARG A 207 21.81 25.76 -6.09
C ARG A 207 21.01 24.45 -6.13
N ASP A 208 21.52 23.44 -6.83
CA ASP A 208 20.82 22.15 -6.97
C ASP A 208 20.69 21.42 -5.62
N ALA A 209 21.69 21.56 -4.73
CA ALA A 209 21.63 21.00 -3.38
C ALA A 209 20.58 21.74 -2.52
N ASP A 210 20.56 23.06 -2.57
CA ASP A 210 19.60 23.89 -1.83
C ASP A 210 18.15 23.61 -2.29
N GLU A 211 17.92 23.59 -3.61
CA GLU A 211 16.62 23.27 -4.21
C GLU A 211 16.17 21.83 -3.93
N PHE A 212 17.10 20.88 -3.87
CA PHE A 212 16.78 19.51 -3.49
C PHE A 212 16.34 19.41 -2.03
N ARG A 213 17.02 20.09 -1.11
CA ARG A 213 16.66 20.05 0.32
C ARG A 213 15.26 20.64 0.54
N GLU A 214 14.96 21.79 -0.06
CA GLU A 214 13.61 22.37 -0.01
C GLU A 214 12.54 21.46 -0.64
N ALA A 215 12.87 20.80 -1.74
CA ALA A 215 11.97 19.85 -2.39
C ALA A 215 11.70 18.60 -1.52
N GLU A 216 12.74 18.05 -0.90
CA GLU A 216 12.66 16.85 -0.06
C GLU A 216 11.87 17.09 1.23
N GLU A 217 12.00 18.28 1.82
CA GLU A 217 11.21 18.71 2.99
C GLU A 217 9.71 18.81 2.67
N LYS A 218 9.37 19.25 1.45
CA LYS A 218 7.97 19.48 1.01
C LYS A 218 7.38 18.38 0.13
N ASP A 219 7.98 17.19 0.11
CA ASP A 219 7.50 16.06 -0.70
C ASP A 219 7.25 14.83 0.18
N ARG A 220 6.06 14.78 0.81
CA ARG A 220 5.65 13.67 1.68
C ARG A 220 5.44 12.36 0.91
N VAL A 221 5.28 12.40 -0.41
CA VAL A 221 5.04 11.21 -1.23
C VAL A 221 6.33 10.43 -1.45
N THR A 222 7.42 11.15 -1.66
CA THR A 222 8.75 10.55 -1.86
C THR A 222 9.53 10.43 -0.54
N ASN A 223 9.31 11.32 0.41
CA ASN A 223 9.90 11.33 1.74
C ASN A 223 8.82 10.94 2.78
N VAL A 224 8.71 9.66 3.08
CA VAL A 224 7.80 9.14 4.11
C VAL A 224 8.63 8.74 5.30
N ASP A 225 8.43 9.39 6.45
CA ASP A 225 9.00 8.93 7.72
C ASP A 225 8.49 7.53 8.04
N GLN A 226 9.40 6.56 7.94
CA GLN A 226 9.12 5.15 8.16
C GLN A 226 9.17 4.78 9.64
N GLY A 227 9.85 5.56 10.49
CA GLY A 227 10.12 5.20 11.88
C GLY A 227 8.85 5.23 12.72
N GLU A 228 8.24 6.40 12.86
CA GLU A 228 7.00 6.60 13.62
C GLU A 228 5.84 5.79 13.01
N THR A 229 5.77 5.69 11.69
CA THR A 229 4.75 4.89 10.99
C THR A 229 4.89 3.39 11.33
N ALA A 230 6.12 2.87 11.44
CA ALA A 230 6.37 1.47 11.80
C ALA A 230 6.00 1.20 13.25
N VAL A 231 6.42 2.05 14.19
CA VAL A 231 6.08 1.90 15.63
C VAL A 231 4.56 1.83 15.82
N ARG A 232 3.80 2.76 15.22
CA ARG A 232 2.34 2.71 15.31
C ARG A 232 1.71 1.50 14.62
N ALA A 233 2.33 0.96 13.57
CA ALA A 233 1.86 -0.26 12.92
C ALA A 233 2.08 -1.48 13.83
N ASP A 234 3.27 -1.60 14.42
CA ASP A 234 3.62 -2.65 15.37
C ASP A 234 2.69 -2.62 16.60
N LEU A 235 2.41 -1.42 17.15
CA LEU A 235 1.44 -1.26 18.25
C LEU A 235 0.03 -1.69 17.85
N PHE A 236 -0.41 -1.41 16.63
CA PHE A 236 -1.72 -1.85 16.16
C PHE A 236 -1.80 -3.38 16.01
N GLU A 237 -0.70 -4.03 15.59
CA GLU A 237 -0.59 -5.49 15.62
C GLU A 237 -0.66 -6.03 17.05
N VAL A 238 -0.02 -5.39 18.03
CA VAL A 238 -0.14 -5.77 19.45
C VAL A 238 -1.58 -5.69 19.93
N VAL A 239 -2.29 -4.59 19.65
CA VAL A 239 -3.71 -4.42 20.02
C VAL A 239 -4.58 -5.54 19.43
N LEU A 240 -4.38 -5.86 18.15
CA LEU A 240 -5.11 -6.95 17.51
C LEU A 240 -4.77 -8.31 18.13
N GLY A 241 -3.49 -8.57 18.40
CA GLY A 241 -3.04 -9.79 19.06
C GLY A 241 -3.67 -9.98 20.44
N ASN A 242 -3.67 -8.93 21.27
CA ASN A 242 -4.29 -8.95 22.59
C ASN A 242 -5.78 -9.31 22.50
N TYR A 243 -6.50 -8.75 21.53
CA TYR A 243 -7.91 -9.09 21.31
C TYR A 243 -8.09 -10.58 20.93
N LEU A 244 -7.26 -11.10 20.03
CA LEU A 244 -7.29 -12.53 19.67
C LEU A 244 -6.96 -13.44 20.87
N ASP A 245 -6.01 -13.04 21.71
CA ASP A 245 -5.63 -13.74 22.94
C ASP A 245 -6.78 -13.79 23.94
N THR A 246 -7.54 -12.69 24.10
CA THR A 246 -8.73 -12.67 24.98
C THR A 246 -9.82 -13.64 24.53
N LEU A 247 -9.86 -13.97 23.23
CA LEU A 247 -10.78 -14.93 22.65
C LEU A 247 -10.25 -16.37 22.67
N GLY A 248 -9.01 -16.58 23.13
CA GLY A 248 -8.36 -17.89 23.16
C GLY A 248 -8.06 -18.46 21.77
N ILE A 249 -7.94 -17.60 20.74
CA ILE A 249 -7.67 -18.03 19.37
C ILE A 249 -6.18 -18.36 19.22
N LYS A 250 -5.87 -19.57 18.73
CA LYS A 250 -4.50 -19.99 18.41
C LYS A 250 -4.08 -19.39 17.07
N TYR A 251 -2.92 -18.75 17.03
CA TYR A 251 -2.33 -18.19 15.82
C TYR A 251 -0.80 -18.19 15.89
N ARG A 252 -0.17 -17.99 14.74
CA ARG A 252 1.27 -17.74 14.60
C ARG A 252 1.53 -16.32 14.13
N ARG A 253 2.59 -15.69 14.64
CA ARG A 253 2.93 -14.31 14.29
C ARG A 253 3.91 -14.23 13.13
N GLN A 254 3.91 -13.10 12.41
CA GLN A 254 4.85 -12.82 11.32
C GLN A 254 6.31 -13.12 11.70
N GLU A 255 6.77 -12.70 12.89
CA GLU A 255 8.17 -12.87 13.30
C GLU A 255 8.61 -14.34 13.37
N GLU A 256 7.71 -15.22 13.81
CA GLU A 256 7.95 -16.66 13.92
C GLU A 256 8.06 -17.26 12.51
N LEU A 257 7.11 -16.92 11.64
CA LEU A 257 7.08 -17.36 10.25
C LEU A 257 8.33 -16.90 9.48
N LEU A 258 8.79 -15.67 9.71
CA LEU A 258 10.00 -15.13 9.09
C LEU A 258 11.25 -15.91 9.51
N LYS A 259 11.40 -16.22 10.81
CA LYS A 259 12.55 -16.97 11.34
C LYS A 259 12.64 -18.37 10.72
N GLU A 260 11.51 -19.05 10.59
CA GLU A 260 11.44 -20.39 9.99
C GLU A 260 11.71 -20.37 8.49
N GLN A 261 11.03 -19.49 7.74
CA GLN A 261 11.21 -19.40 6.29
C GLN A 261 12.62 -18.95 5.91
N GLN A 262 13.26 -18.09 6.71
CA GLN A 262 14.65 -17.71 6.51
C GLN A 262 15.60 -18.91 6.69
N LYS A 263 15.30 -19.81 7.64
CA LYS A 263 16.07 -21.03 7.89
C LYS A 263 15.87 -22.08 6.80
N GLU A 264 14.65 -22.26 6.33
CA GLU A 264 14.28 -23.31 5.37
C GLU A 264 14.49 -22.90 3.90
N HIS A 265 14.19 -21.65 3.56
CA HIS A 265 14.16 -21.17 2.17
C HIS A 265 15.15 -20.03 1.90
N GLY A 266 15.88 -19.55 2.92
CA GLY A 266 16.85 -18.46 2.78
C GLY A 266 16.22 -17.09 2.48
N ARG A 267 14.89 -17.00 2.44
CA ARG A 267 14.14 -15.76 2.20
C ARG A 267 12.71 -15.86 2.75
N PRO A 268 12.09 -14.72 3.12
CA PRO A 268 10.65 -14.64 3.35
C PRO A 268 9.86 -14.95 2.08
N LEU A 269 8.77 -15.72 2.21
CA LEU A 269 7.82 -16.01 1.14
C LEU A 269 6.51 -15.25 1.37
N ASN A 270 5.62 -15.79 2.19
CA ASN A 270 4.37 -15.16 2.61
C ASN A 270 4.33 -15.12 4.14
N THR A 271 4.04 -13.96 4.71
CA THR A 271 3.94 -13.75 6.16
C THR A 271 2.79 -12.79 6.44
N PRO A 272 1.58 -13.31 6.73
CA PRO A 272 0.53 -12.50 7.33
C PRO A 272 0.96 -12.12 8.75
N ASP A 273 0.36 -11.07 9.30
CA ASP A 273 0.65 -10.64 10.68
C ASP A 273 0.20 -11.73 11.67
N PHE A 274 -0.94 -12.36 11.36
CA PHE A 274 -1.50 -13.49 12.09
C PHE A 274 -1.90 -14.62 11.14
N LEU A 275 -1.26 -15.79 11.27
CA LEU A 275 -1.72 -17.03 10.63
C LEU A 275 -2.57 -17.82 11.64
N ILE A 276 -3.84 -18.06 11.32
CA ILE A 276 -4.81 -18.63 12.26
C ILE A 276 -4.71 -20.16 12.28
N MET A 277 -4.49 -20.72 13.47
CA MET A 277 -4.33 -22.16 13.71
C MET A 277 -5.62 -22.85 14.19
N ASP A 278 -6.70 -22.09 14.40
CA ASP A 278 -8.05 -22.59 14.71
C ASP A 278 -9.00 -22.46 13.51
N ASP A 279 -10.12 -23.21 13.51
CA ASP A 279 -11.21 -23.01 12.56
C ASP A 279 -12.02 -21.77 12.96
N LEU A 280 -11.48 -20.60 12.64
CA LEU A 280 -12.05 -19.31 12.95
C LEU A 280 -13.07 -18.87 11.90
N LYS A 281 -14.29 -18.56 12.37
CA LYS A 281 -15.35 -17.91 11.58
C LYS A 281 -15.66 -16.54 12.16
N ILE A 282 -15.46 -15.49 11.37
CA ILE A 282 -15.84 -14.12 11.72
C ILE A 282 -17.06 -13.74 10.88
N ASN A 283 -18.16 -13.36 11.55
CA ASN A 283 -19.44 -13.03 10.87
C ASN A 283 -19.89 -14.16 9.92
N GLY A 284 -19.68 -15.42 10.33
CA GLY A 284 -20.01 -16.62 9.55
C GLY A 284 -19.09 -16.93 8.37
N LYS A 285 -17.96 -16.23 8.21
CA LYS A 285 -16.98 -16.47 7.13
C LYS A 285 -15.68 -17.03 7.69
N SER A 286 -15.15 -18.07 7.03
CA SER A 286 -13.88 -18.71 7.40
C SER A 286 -12.70 -17.74 7.23
N VAL A 287 -11.82 -17.67 8.22
CA VAL A 287 -10.66 -16.77 8.27
C VAL A 287 -9.41 -17.58 8.64
N ALA A 288 -8.52 -17.74 7.66
CA ALA A 288 -7.26 -18.48 7.81
C ALA A 288 -6.07 -17.60 8.20
N TRP A 289 -6.15 -16.29 7.94
CA TRP A 289 -5.11 -15.32 8.25
C TRP A 289 -5.75 -13.95 8.48
N ILE A 290 -5.08 -13.11 9.28
CA ILE A 290 -5.46 -11.72 9.52
C ILE A 290 -4.23 -10.84 9.30
N ASP A 291 -4.43 -9.71 8.62
CA ASP A 291 -3.42 -8.69 8.36
C ASP A 291 -3.92 -7.33 8.88
N ALA A 292 -3.08 -6.63 9.65
CA ALA A 292 -3.39 -5.39 10.34
C ALA A 292 -2.86 -4.20 9.54
N LYS A 293 -3.74 -3.25 9.22
CA LYS A 293 -3.39 -2.04 8.50
C LYS A 293 -3.64 -0.80 9.36
N ASN A 294 -2.55 -0.18 9.79
CA ASN A 294 -2.56 1.11 10.51
C ASN A 294 -2.81 2.32 9.57
N PHE A 295 -3.86 2.24 8.75
CA PHE A 295 -4.31 3.31 7.88
C PHE A 295 -5.77 3.08 7.48
N TYR A 296 -6.42 4.07 6.85
CA TYR A 296 -7.78 3.94 6.35
C TYR A 296 -7.83 3.11 5.06
N GLY A 297 -8.71 2.11 5.02
CA GLY A 297 -8.92 1.23 3.86
C GLY A 297 -9.62 1.91 2.69
N ALA A 298 -8.90 2.80 2.01
CA ALA A 298 -9.44 3.63 0.93
C ALA A 298 -9.77 2.83 -0.34
N ASN A 299 -10.90 3.11 -0.99
CA ASN A 299 -11.26 2.51 -2.29
C ASN A 299 -10.62 3.27 -3.47
N VAL A 300 -9.30 3.47 -3.38
CA VAL A 300 -8.44 4.10 -4.40
C VAL A 300 -7.74 3.01 -5.22
N SER A 301 -7.65 3.18 -6.54
CA SER A 301 -7.25 2.12 -7.49
C SER A 301 -5.85 1.57 -7.22
N PHE A 302 -4.88 2.46 -7.01
CA PHE A 302 -3.49 2.10 -6.78
C PHE A 302 -3.31 1.33 -5.46
N ALA A 303 -3.83 1.87 -4.35
CA ALA A 303 -3.78 1.23 -3.04
C ALA A 303 -4.48 -0.14 -3.07
N LYS A 304 -5.71 -0.19 -3.61
CA LYS A 304 -6.50 -1.42 -3.74
C LYS A 304 -5.80 -2.49 -4.56
N LYS A 305 -5.13 -2.13 -5.68
CA LYS A 305 -4.34 -3.08 -6.49
C LYS A 305 -3.17 -3.65 -5.71
N LYS A 306 -2.45 -2.82 -4.94
CA LYS A 306 -1.31 -3.26 -4.12
C LYS A 306 -1.78 -4.22 -3.03
N THR A 307 -2.82 -3.85 -2.28
CA THR A 307 -3.41 -4.70 -1.25
C THR A 307 -3.94 -6.00 -1.85
N LYS A 308 -4.75 -5.95 -2.92
CA LYS A 308 -5.25 -7.15 -3.60
C LYS A 308 -4.13 -8.10 -4.05
N LYS A 309 -3.01 -7.57 -4.58
CA LYS A 309 -1.87 -8.41 -4.96
C LYS A 309 -1.24 -9.10 -3.76
N GLN A 310 -1.16 -8.42 -2.60
CA GLN A 310 -0.69 -9.02 -1.34
C GLN A 310 -1.65 -10.13 -0.90
N MET A 311 -2.93 -9.80 -0.71
CA MET A 311 -3.93 -10.74 -0.21
C MET A 311 -4.11 -11.96 -1.09
N ASN A 312 -4.05 -11.81 -2.42
CA ASN A 312 -4.16 -12.95 -3.33
C ASN A 312 -3.10 -14.02 -3.05
N ARG A 313 -1.86 -13.64 -2.68
CA ARG A 313 -0.83 -14.63 -2.31
C ARG A 313 -1.20 -15.39 -1.05
N TYR A 314 -1.83 -14.72 -0.09
CA TYR A 314 -2.30 -15.35 1.15
C TYR A 314 -3.50 -16.26 0.88
N ILE A 315 -4.40 -15.85 -0.02
CA ILE A 315 -5.54 -16.68 -0.42
C ILE A 315 -5.09 -17.91 -1.19
N ASP A 316 -4.10 -17.78 -2.07
CA ASP A 316 -3.57 -18.92 -2.83
C ASP A 316 -2.90 -19.95 -1.92
N GLU A 317 -2.30 -19.50 -0.81
CA GLU A 317 -1.62 -20.35 0.18
C GLU A 317 -2.57 -20.95 1.21
N TRP A 318 -3.35 -20.13 1.91
CA TRP A 318 -4.13 -20.53 3.09
C TRP A 318 -5.64 -20.41 2.92
N GLY A 319 -6.12 -19.80 1.85
CA GLY A 319 -7.55 -19.54 1.63
C GLY A 319 -8.04 -18.20 2.18
N ALA A 320 -9.34 -18.11 2.43
CA ALA A 320 -10.01 -16.89 2.85
C ALA A 320 -9.40 -16.30 4.14
N GLY A 321 -9.39 -14.98 4.26
CA GLY A 321 -8.82 -14.29 5.42
C GLY A 321 -9.45 -12.93 5.68
N ALA A 322 -8.83 -12.12 6.53
CA ALA A 322 -9.34 -10.80 6.90
C ALA A 322 -8.25 -9.73 6.91
N ILE A 323 -8.67 -8.49 6.67
CA ILE A 323 -7.85 -7.30 6.94
C ILE A 323 -8.56 -6.48 7.99
N VAL A 324 -7.83 -6.06 9.03
CA VAL A 324 -8.34 -5.11 10.02
C VAL A 324 -7.69 -3.75 9.77
N TYR A 325 -8.51 -2.73 9.48
CA TYR A 325 -8.03 -1.36 9.30
C TYR A 325 -8.25 -0.56 10.59
N ARG A 326 -7.20 0.10 11.09
CA ARG A 326 -7.28 0.99 12.26
C ARG A 326 -8.36 2.05 12.03
N HIS A 327 -8.11 2.99 11.12
CA HIS A 327 -9.04 4.09 10.83
C HIS A 327 -10.30 3.68 10.05
N GLY A 328 -10.70 2.42 10.05
CA GLY A 328 -11.81 1.89 9.28
C GLY A 328 -11.53 1.79 7.79
N PHE A 329 -12.57 1.51 7.01
CA PHE A 329 -12.44 1.28 5.56
C PHE A 329 -13.65 1.78 4.80
N CYS A 330 -13.47 1.95 3.48
CA CYS A 330 -14.55 2.26 2.56
C CYS A 330 -15.38 1.01 2.26
N GLU A 331 -16.70 1.11 2.28
CA GLU A 331 -17.60 0.02 1.87
C GLU A 331 -17.30 -0.52 0.45
N GLY A 332 -16.78 0.35 -0.43
CA GLY A 332 -16.36 -0.02 -1.78
C GLY A 332 -15.04 -0.79 -1.85
N MET A 333 -14.26 -0.81 -0.76
CA MET A 333 -13.04 -1.61 -0.64
C MET A 333 -13.43 -3.08 -0.48
N LYS A 334 -13.32 -3.83 -1.58
CA LYS A 334 -13.69 -5.24 -1.65
C LYS A 334 -12.59 -6.02 -2.35
N ILE A 335 -12.20 -7.14 -1.75
CA ILE A 335 -11.28 -8.12 -2.32
C ILE A 335 -11.97 -9.49 -2.16
N PRO A 336 -12.22 -10.23 -3.25
CA PRO A 336 -12.84 -11.56 -3.17
C PRO A 336 -12.01 -12.49 -2.28
N GLY A 337 -12.68 -13.22 -1.37
CA GLY A 337 -12.03 -14.09 -0.39
C GLY A 337 -11.45 -13.38 0.83
N VAL A 338 -11.67 -12.06 0.99
CA VAL A 338 -11.15 -11.30 2.14
C VAL A 338 -12.27 -10.52 2.82
N LEU A 339 -12.41 -10.73 4.13
CA LEU A 339 -13.27 -9.94 4.99
C LEU A 339 -12.59 -8.63 5.37
N MET A 340 -13.26 -7.50 5.17
CA MET A 340 -12.77 -6.20 5.62
C MET A 340 -13.36 -5.93 7.01
N LEU A 341 -12.49 -5.62 7.97
CA LEU A 341 -12.80 -5.33 9.36
C LEU A 341 -12.21 -3.97 9.75
N ASP A 342 -12.66 -3.44 10.87
CA ASP A 342 -12.14 -2.21 11.46
C ASP A 342 -11.88 -2.37 12.96
N GLU A 343 -11.32 -1.33 13.58
CA GLU A 343 -10.95 -1.32 15.00
C GLU A 343 -12.13 -1.31 15.99
N THR A 344 -13.39 -1.36 15.54
CA THR A 344 -14.57 -1.16 16.41
C THR A 344 -14.58 -1.99 17.70
N PRO A 345 -14.23 -3.30 17.71
CA PRO A 345 -14.21 -4.09 18.94
C PRO A 345 -12.87 -4.05 19.70
N LEU A 346 -11.87 -3.33 19.18
CA LEU A 346 -10.51 -3.32 19.72
C LEU A 346 -10.34 -2.25 20.79
N ASP A 347 -9.57 -2.58 21.82
CA ASP A 347 -9.08 -1.59 22.78
C ASP A 347 -7.81 -0.93 22.23
N ILE A 348 -7.99 0.26 21.64
CA ILE A 348 -6.91 1.04 21.03
C ILE A 348 -6.26 2.04 22.01
N THR A 349 -6.59 2.00 23.30
CA THR A 349 -6.05 2.94 24.31
C THR A 349 -4.53 2.93 24.38
N ILE A 350 -3.92 1.75 24.28
CA ILE A 350 -2.46 1.53 24.24
C ILE A 350 -1.77 2.34 23.14
N MET A 351 -2.50 2.72 22.07
CA MET A 351 -1.94 3.52 20.98
C MET A 351 -1.85 5.03 21.28
N TYR A 352 -2.42 5.48 22.40
CA TYR A 352 -2.46 6.88 22.83
C TYR A 352 -1.71 7.14 24.14
N ASP A 353 -1.24 6.08 24.80
CA ASP A 353 -0.43 6.16 26.02
C ASP A 353 1.04 6.45 25.66
N GLU A 354 1.34 7.66 25.17
CA GLU A 354 2.70 8.23 25.11
C GLU A 354 2.70 9.74 25.44
#